data_AF-D2W5K9-F1
#
_entry.id   AF-D2W5K9-F1
#
_cell.length_a   1.000
_cell.length_b   1.000
_cell.length_c   1.000
_cell.angle_alpha   90.00
_cell.angle_beta   90.00
_cell.angle_gamma   90.00
#
_symmetry.space_group_name_H-M   'P 1'
#
loop_
_entity.id
_entity.type
_entity.pdbx_description
1 polymer ?
#
loop_
_entity_poly.entity_id
_entity_poly.type
_entity_poly.pdbx_seq_one_letter_code
_entity_poly.pdbx_strand_id
1 'polypeptide(L)'
;LYALGNTIYGQMTAGSYCYIGPQGIVHGTTLVVLNAGLGGMSGAQPKAGVISGCITVVAEVNELALKKRYEQGWLLESVGNDLEKCIERIKQARLLKQVTSIGYLGNIVELWERLANEDELLVELGSDQTSLHNPYQGGYYPVGLTFEESNQLMKDNPNEFKLKVSESLKRQVNAINKLVEKGMKFWDYGNCFLYEANRAGADICNQDGNFKYPSYVQDIMGDIFSLGFGPFRWVCLSGNEKDLEETDKIAAQVIERLMKNPSLGEKSHLQYQDNYKWIVQAMENKLVVGSQARILYSDIEGRVEIALAFNKAIREGKISGSIALNFLTVPNPNSINFEILFEFNNTLLIDSNV
;
A
#
# COMPACT_ATOMS: atom_id res chain seq x y z
N LEU A 1 38.30 5.02 -32.65
CA LEU A 1 37.59 6.30 -32.84
C LEU A 1 37.31 7.01 -31.51
N TYR A 2 36.62 6.40 -30.54
CA TYR A 2 36.33 7.03 -29.24
C TYR A 2 37.62 7.37 -28.47
N ALA A 3 38.54 6.40 -28.34
CA ALA A 3 39.84 6.59 -27.69
C ALA A 3 40.79 7.57 -28.42
N LEU A 4 40.51 7.90 -29.68
CA LEU A 4 41.29 8.88 -30.46
C LEU A 4 40.66 10.28 -30.40
N GLY A 5 39.59 10.47 -29.62
CA GLY A 5 38.88 11.75 -29.51
C GLY A 5 37.96 12.09 -30.69
N ASN A 6 37.71 11.15 -31.61
CA ASN A 6 37.03 11.42 -32.88
C ASN A 6 35.56 10.96 -32.93
N THR A 7 34.99 10.47 -31.83
CA THR A 7 33.55 10.14 -31.70
C THR A 7 33.17 10.05 -30.22
N ILE A 8 31.88 10.15 -29.91
CA ILE A 8 31.28 9.89 -28.59
C ILE A 8 30.05 8.99 -28.75
N TYR A 9 29.74 8.15 -27.75
CA TYR A 9 28.46 7.43 -27.69
C TYR A 9 27.46 8.27 -26.89
N GLY A 10 26.53 8.92 -27.60
CA GLY A 10 25.59 9.88 -27.01
C GLY A 10 24.33 9.28 -26.38
N GLN A 11 24.12 7.96 -26.41
CA GLN A 11 22.82 7.36 -26.05
C GLN A 11 21.66 8.10 -26.77
N MET A 12 20.46 8.20 -26.19
CA MET A 12 19.32 8.92 -26.77
C MET A 12 19.29 10.38 -26.34
N THR A 13 19.26 10.65 -25.03
CA THR A 13 19.03 12.00 -24.47
C THR A 13 20.30 12.65 -23.90
N ALA A 14 21.37 11.87 -23.69
CA ALA A 14 22.65 12.37 -23.18
C ALA A 14 23.43 13.14 -24.26
N GLY A 15 23.42 12.68 -25.51
CA GLY A 15 24.13 13.28 -26.65
C GLY A 15 23.38 14.44 -27.31
N SER A 16 22.12 14.64 -26.96
CA SER A 16 21.26 15.73 -27.42
C SER A 16 21.00 16.79 -26.34
N TYR A 17 21.71 16.72 -25.20
CA TYR A 17 21.60 17.65 -24.08
C TYR A 17 20.17 17.88 -23.55
N CYS A 18 19.33 16.83 -23.60
CA CYS A 18 17.94 16.88 -23.15
C CYS A 18 17.60 15.80 -22.12
N TYR A 19 18.61 15.27 -21.42
CA TYR A 19 18.40 14.34 -20.32
C TYR A 19 17.80 15.07 -19.11
N ILE A 20 16.60 14.68 -18.70
CA ILE A 20 15.83 15.29 -17.60
C ILE A 20 15.83 14.41 -16.32
N GLY A 21 16.88 13.61 -16.12
CA GLY A 21 16.93 12.65 -15.01
C GLY A 21 15.97 11.45 -15.19
N PRO A 22 15.75 10.65 -14.14
CA PRO A 22 14.89 9.46 -14.21
C PRO A 22 13.43 9.79 -14.51
N GLN A 23 13.02 11.07 -14.39
CA GLN A 23 11.67 11.54 -14.70
C GLN A 23 11.23 11.18 -16.13
N GLY A 24 12.15 11.15 -17.11
CA GLY A 24 11.84 10.72 -18.48
C GLY A 24 11.45 9.24 -18.63
N ILE A 25 11.88 8.38 -17.70
CA ILE A 25 11.57 6.94 -17.67
C ILE A 25 10.39 6.67 -16.70
N VAL A 26 10.38 7.32 -15.54
CA VAL A 26 9.32 7.19 -14.52
C VAL A 26 7.98 7.77 -15.01
N HIS A 27 7.99 8.82 -15.84
CA HIS A 27 6.80 9.31 -16.54
C HIS A 27 6.44 8.45 -17.76
N GLY A 28 7.33 7.54 -18.18
CA GLY A 28 7.23 6.74 -19.39
C GLY A 28 6.57 5.36 -19.21
N THR A 29 6.55 4.80 -18.00
CA THR A 29 6.14 3.40 -17.76
C THR A 29 5.19 3.31 -16.57
N THR A 30 3.89 3.20 -16.83
CA THR A 30 2.89 2.91 -15.79
C THR A 30 3.08 1.46 -15.34
N LEU A 31 3.55 1.24 -14.11
CA LEU A 31 3.74 -0.09 -13.54
C LEU A 31 2.39 -0.76 -13.26
N VAL A 32 2.30 -2.06 -13.49
CA VAL A 32 1.16 -2.87 -13.10
C VAL A 32 1.44 -3.55 -11.76
N VAL A 33 0.56 -3.32 -10.80
CA VAL A 33 0.57 -3.94 -9.47
C VAL A 33 -0.61 -4.91 -9.38
N LEU A 34 -0.34 -6.18 -9.10
CA LEU A 34 -1.38 -7.18 -8.84
C LEU A 34 -1.45 -7.51 -7.35
N ASN A 35 -2.66 -7.53 -6.81
CA ASN A 35 -2.93 -7.90 -5.43
C ASN A 35 -4.26 -8.64 -5.27
N ALA A 36 -4.56 -9.06 -4.03
CA ALA A 36 -5.79 -9.72 -3.64
C ALA A 36 -6.40 -9.11 -2.37
N GLY A 37 -7.73 -9.17 -2.33
CA GLY A 37 -8.55 -8.75 -1.20
C GLY A 37 -9.01 -7.29 -1.31
N LEU A 38 -10.31 -7.08 -1.10
CA LEU A 38 -10.97 -5.77 -1.01
C LEU A 38 -11.71 -5.60 0.33
N GLY A 39 -11.25 -6.33 1.35
CA GLY A 39 -11.74 -6.27 2.73
C GLY A 39 -11.43 -4.93 3.41
N GLY A 40 -11.50 -4.88 4.75
CA GLY A 40 -11.36 -3.64 5.54
C GLY A 40 -10.13 -2.80 5.18
N MET A 41 -8.94 -3.39 5.35
CA MET A 41 -7.64 -2.76 5.05
C MET A 41 -7.23 -2.92 3.59
N SER A 42 -7.40 -4.13 3.02
CA SER A 42 -6.98 -4.45 1.65
C SER A 42 -7.78 -3.71 0.57
N GLY A 43 -8.98 -3.22 0.90
CA GLY A 43 -9.76 -2.34 0.02
C GLY A 43 -9.12 -0.98 -0.27
N ALA A 44 -8.09 -0.55 0.47
CA ALA A 44 -7.37 0.70 0.19
C ALA A 44 -6.33 0.57 -0.94
N GLN A 45 -5.91 -0.65 -1.28
CA GLN A 45 -4.86 -0.91 -2.26
C GLN A 45 -5.15 -0.38 -3.68
N PRO A 46 -6.37 -0.56 -4.24
CA PRO A 46 -6.74 0.04 -5.53
C PRO A 46 -6.48 1.55 -5.58
N LYS A 47 -6.85 2.26 -4.51
CA LYS A 47 -6.72 3.72 -4.42
C LYS A 47 -5.28 4.15 -4.19
N ALA A 48 -4.54 3.43 -3.35
CA ALA A 48 -3.11 3.65 -3.14
C ALA A 48 -2.32 3.55 -4.45
N GLY A 49 -2.62 2.53 -5.26
CA GLY A 49 -2.02 2.38 -6.58
C GLY A 49 -2.32 3.53 -7.54
N VAL A 50 -3.57 4.01 -7.58
CA VAL A 50 -3.95 5.20 -8.39
C VAL A 50 -3.19 6.45 -7.94
N ILE A 51 -3.06 6.70 -6.63
CA ILE A 51 -2.30 7.84 -6.08
C ILE A 51 -0.80 7.73 -6.41
N SER A 52 -0.28 6.51 -6.41
CA SER A 52 1.09 6.19 -6.81
C SER A 52 1.32 6.27 -8.33
N GLY A 53 0.26 6.41 -9.14
CA GLY A 53 0.35 6.49 -10.60
C GLY A 53 0.51 5.13 -11.28
N CYS A 54 0.04 4.05 -10.66
CA CYS A 54 0.12 2.69 -11.18
C CYS A 54 -1.20 2.23 -11.81
N ILE A 55 -1.13 1.14 -12.57
CA ILE A 55 -2.29 0.30 -12.88
C ILE A 55 -2.38 -0.73 -11.77
N THR A 56 -3.48 -0.78 -11.04
CA THR A 56 -3.63 -1.73 -9.92
C THR A 56 -4.76 -2.69 -10.18
N VAL A 57 -4.44 -3.98 -10.21
CA VAL A 57 -5.40 -5.06 -10.40
C VAL A 57 -5.59 -5.73 -9.05
N VAL A 58 -6.83 -5.86 -8.62
CA VAL A 58 -7.15 -6.53 -7.35
C VAL A 58 -8.21 -7.60 -7.57
N ALA A 59 -7.87 -8.84 -7.25
CA ALA A 59 -8.81 -9.94 -7.24
C ALA A 59 -9.56 -10.01 -5.91
N GLU A 60 -10.87 -10.22 -5.97
CA GLU A 60 -11.73 -10.43 -4.80
C GLU A 60 -12.79 -11.47 -5.14
N VAL A 61 -13.00 -12.44 -4.25
CA VAL A 61 -14.00 -13.50 -4.43
C VAL A 61 -15.38 -13.09 -3.95
N ASN A 62 -15.45 -12.16 -2.99
CA ASN A 62 -16.70 -11.66 -2.41
C ASN A 62 -17.21 -10.45 -3.19
N GLU A 63 -18.28 -10.65 -3.94
CA GLU A 63 -18.92 -9.59 -4.75
C GLU A 63 -19.34 -8.37 -3.92
N LEU A 64 -19.81 -8.57 -2.68
CA LEU A 64 -20.23 -7.47 -1.81
C LEU A 64 -19.04 -6.58 -1.42
N ALA A 65 -17.87 -7.16 -1.17
CA ALA A 65 -16.66 -6.40 -0.86
C ALA A 65 -16.22 -5.57 -2.08
N LEU A 66 -16.20 -6.19 -3.27
CA LEU A 66 -15.84 -5.52 -4.51
C LEU A 66 -16.80 -4.37 -4.83
N LYS A 67 -18.12 -4.62 -4.83
CA LYS A 67 -19.16 -3.61 -5.08
C LYS A 67 -19.05 -2.45 -4.11
N LYS A 68 -18.86 -2.73 -2.82
CA LYS A 68 -18.68 -1.68 -1.80
C LYS A 68 -17.48 -0.76 -2.10
N ARG A 69 -16.35 -1.31 -2.56
CA ARG A 69 -15.16 -0.48 -2.90
C ARG A 69 -15.33 0.30 -4.19
N TYR A 70 -16.07 -0.26 -5.14
CA TYR A 70 -16.45 0.43 -6.37
C TYR A 70 -17.38 1.62 -6.08
N GLU A 71 -18.44 1.42 -5.30
CA GLU A 71 -19.38 2.48 -4.90
C GLU A 71 -18.71 3.60 -4.10
N GLN A 72 -17.68 3.27 -3.31
CA GLN A 72 -16.87 4.24 -2.57
C GLN A 72 -15.91 5.05 -3.45
N GLY A 73 -15.74 4.70 -4.73
CA GLY A 73 -14.74 5.31 -5.62
C GLY A 73 -13.29 4.99 -5.24
N TRP A 74 -13.09 3.93 -4.43
CA TRP A 74 -11.76 3.43 -4.08
C TRP A 74 -11.25 2.51 -5.19
N LEU A 75 -12.15 1.76 -5.81
CA LEU A 75 -11.95 1.00 -7.03
C LEU A 75 -12.58 1.74 -8.21
N LEU A 76 -11.84 1.96 -9.30
CA LEU A 76 -12.31 2.76 -10.44
C LEU A 76 -13.10 1.93 -11.46
N GLU A 77 -12.73 0.67 -11.64
CA GLU A 77 -13.29 -0.21 -12.66
C GLU A 77 -13.50 -1.62 -12.11
N SER A 78 -14.51 -2.32 -12.61
CA SER A 78 -14.74 -3.75 -12.36
C SER A 78 -14.95 -4.46 -13.69
N VAL A 79 -14.21 -5.56 -13.89
CA VAL A 79 -14.35 -6.41 -15.09
C VAL A 79 -15.29 -7.59 -14.86
N GLY A 80 -15.89 -7.69 -13.67
CA GLY A 80 -16.70 -8.85 -13.29
C GLY A 80 -15.85 -10.10 -13.14
N ASN A 81 -16.44 -11.27 -13.43
CA ASN A 81 -15.82 -12.59 -13.31
C ASN A 81 -15.20 -13.10 -14.61
N ASP A 82 -14.98 -12.21 -15.58
CA ASP A 82 -14.36 -12.56 -16.86
C ASP A 82 -12.85 -12.35 -16.78
N LEU A 83 -12.13 -13.47 -16.72
CA LEU A 83 -10.68 -13.50 -16.61
C LEU A 83 -9.99 -12.95 -17.87
N GLU A 84 -10.49 -13.28 -19.07
CA GLU A 84 -9.88 -12.80 -20.32
C GLU A 84 -10.07 -11.29 -20.46
N LYS A 85 -11.26 -10.79 -20.12
CA LYS A 85 -11.52 -9.35 -20.08
C LYS A 85 -10.60 -8.62 -19.09
N CYS A 86 -10.24 -9.25 -17.98
CA CYS A 86 -9.24 -8.70 -17.04
C CYS A 86 -7.88 -8.54 -17.72
N ILE A 87 -7.39 -9.58 -18.40
CA ILE A 87 -6.11 -9.55 -19.11
C ILE A 87 -6.11 -8.51 -20.23
N GLU A 88 -7.16 -8.48 -21.06
CA GLU A 88 -7.32 -7.47 -22.11
C GLU A 88 -7.32 -6.05 -21.54
N ARG A 89 -8.01 -5.83 -20.42
CA ARG A 89 -8.08 -4.53 -19.77
C ARG A 89 -6.71 -4.08 -19.25
N ILE A 90 -5.90 -4.99 -18.70
CA ILE A 90 -4.52 -4.72 -18.29
C ILE A 90 -3.69 -4.28 -19.49
N LYS A 91 -3.74 -5.04 -20.61
CA LYS A 91 -3.02 -4.71 -21.84
C LYS A 91 -3.42 -3.33 -22.38
N GLN A 92 -4.71 -3.02 -22.40
CA GLN A 92 -5.23 -1.72 -22.81
C GLN A 92 -4.75 -0.59 -21.88
N ALA A 93 -4.79 -0.79 -20.55
CA ALA A 93 -4.33 0.21 -19.59
C ALA A 93 -2.84 0.52 -19.79
N ARG A 94 -2.02 -0.51 -20.01
CA ARG A 94 -0.59 -0.39 -20.29
C ARG A 94 -0.35 0.39 -21.58
N LEU A 95 -1.04 0.03 -22.67
CA LEU A 95 -0.92 0.70 -23.96
C LEU A 95 -1.23 2.20 -23.86
N LEU A 96 -2.30 2.54 -23.13
CA LEU A 96 -2.75 3.91 -22.93
C LEU A 96 -1.99 4.66 -21.82
N LYS A 97 -1.08 3.98 -21.10
CA LYS A 97 -0.41 4.50 -19.89
C LYS A 97 -1.39 5.10 -18.89
N GLN A 98 -2.53 4.45 -18.75
CA GLN A 98 -3.64 4.94 -17.95
C GLN A 98 -3.43 4.54 -16.49
N VAL A 99 -3.41 5.52 -15.59
CA VAL A 99 -3.51 5.27 -14.15
C VAL A 99 -4.95 4.81 -13.86
N THR A 100 -5.11 3.57 -13.40
CA THR A 100 -6.43 3.03 -13.08
C THR A 100 -6.35 1.92 -12.02
N SER A 101 -7.50 1.57 -11.44
CA SER A 101 -7.65 0.39 -10.60
C SER A 101 -8.78 -0.52 -11.09
N ILE A 102 -8.46 -1.80 -11.28
CA ILE A 102 -9.28 -2.81 -11.93
C ILE A 102 -9.61 -3.91 -10.92
N GLY A 103 -10.89 -4.13 -10.65
CA GLY A 103 -11.37 -5.20 -9.78
C GLY A 103 -11.78 -6.40 -10.60
N TYR A 104 -11.20 -7.56 -10.26
CA TYR A 104 -11.58 -8.86 -10.81
C TYR A 104 -12.40 -9.62 -9.76
N LEU A 105 -13.64 -9.99 -10.11
CA LEU A 105 -14.51 -10.81 -9.27
C LEU A 105 -14.16 -12.29 -9.49
N GLY A 106 -13.20 -12.80 -8.74
CA GLY A 106 -12.73 -14.17 -8.90
C GLY A 106 -11.55 -14.47 -8.01
N ASN A 107 -11.05 -15.70 -8.11
CA ASN A 107 -9.96 -16.14 -7.26
C ASN A 107 -8.62 -15.59 -7.78
N ILE A 108 -7.80 -15.03 -6.89
CA ILE A 108 -6.48 -14.51 -7.25
C ILE A 108 -5.59 -15.59 -7.88
N VAL A 109 -5.73 -16.86 -7.50
CA VAL A 109 -4.91 -17.96 -8.02
C VAL A 109 -5.16 -18.17 -9.52
N GLU A 110 -6.39 -18.05 -9.98
CA GLU A 110 -6.73 -18.17 -11.41
C GLU A 110 -6.09 -17.03 -12.21
N LEU A 111 -6.12 -15.82 -11.65
CA LEU A 111 -5.49 -14.66 -12.27
C LEU A 111 -3.97 -14.79 -12.31
N TRP A 112 -3.34 -15.27 -11.23
CA TRP A 112 -1.91 -15.57 -11.21
C TRP A 112 -1.53 -16.63 -12.25
N GLU A 113 -2.24 -17.75 -12.29
CA GLU A 113 -1.99 -18.83 -13.25
C GLU A 113 -2.16 -18.36 -14.69
N ARG A 114 -3.21 -17.58 -14.96
CA ARG A 114 -3.48 -17.03 -16.28
C ARG A 114 -2.40 -16.05 -16.73
N LEU A 115 -1.93 -15.18 -15.85
CA LEU A 115 -0.82 -14.27 -16.13
C LEU A 115 0.50 -15.01 -16.31
N ALA A 116 0.74 -16.06 -15.52
CA ALA A 116 1.94 -16.89 -15.68
C ALA A 116 1.97 -17.60 -17.05
N ASN A 117 0.81 -17.84 -17.67
CA ASN A 117 0.68 -18.43 -19.00
C ASN A 117 0.80 -17.41 -20.15
N GLU A 118 0.83 -16.10 -19.88
CA GLU A 118 1.11 -15.08 -20.91
C GLU A 118 2.58 -15.11 -21.32
N ASP A 119 2.87 -14.93 -22.61
CA ASP A 119 4.26 -14.86 -23.10
C ASP A 119 4.97 -13.59 -22.59
N GLU A 120 4.24 -12.49 -22.49
CA GLU A 120 4.73 -11.20 -21.99
C GLU A 120 4.51 -11.03 -20.48
N LEU A 121 5.43 -10.34 -19.81
CA LEU A 121 5.25 -9.97 -18.40
C LEU A 121 4.28 -8.79 -18.29
N LEU A 122 3.02 -9.08 -17.93
CA LEU A 122 1.97 -8.07 -17.76
C LEU A 122 1.93 -7.42 -16.37
N VAL A 123 2.66 -7.98 -15.40
CA VAL A 123 2.67 -7.53 -14.01
C VAL A 123 4.11 -7.40 -13.52
N GLU A 124 4.54 -6.17 -13.22
CA GLU A 124 5.87 -5.90 -12.67
C GLU A 124 5.92 -6.14 -11.16
N LEU A 125 4.83 -5.86 -10.45
CA LEU A 125 4.76 -5.85 -8.99
C LEU A 125 3.60 -6.74 -8.51
N GLY A 126 3.89 -7.67 -7.60
CA GLY A 126 2.92 -8.61 -7.06
C GLY A 126 2.92 -8.66 -5.54
N SER A 127 1.75 -8.75 -4.93
CA SER A 127 1.59 -8.96 -3.49
C SER A 127 0.27 -9.65 -3.19
N ASP A 128 0.02 -9.98 -1.92
CA ASP A 128 -1.24 -10.55 -1.45
C ASP A 128 -1.64 -9.92 -0.12
N GLN A 129 -2.90 -9.50 0.00
CA GLN A 129 -3.47 -8.99 1.25
C GLN A 129 -4.81 -9.68 1.59
N THR A 130 -4.93 -10.96 1.22
CA THR A 130 -5.95 -11.85 1.79
C THR A 130 -5.72 -12.04 3.29
N SER A 131 -6.69 -12.55 4.04
CA SER A 131 -6.60 -12.65 5.50
C SER A 131 -6.00 -13.98 5.95
N LEU A 132 -4.76 -14.26 5.53
CA LEU A 132 -4.03 -15.50 5.87
C LEU A 132 -3.57 -15.60 7.33
N HIS A 133 -3.82 -14.57 8.15
CA HIS A 133 -3.77 -14.69 9.61
C HIS A 133 -4.92 -15.55 10.18
N ASN A 134 -5.99 -15.77 9.40
CA ASN A 134 -7.09 -16.68 9.73
C ASN A 134 -7.58 -17.45 8.50
N PRO A 135 -6.73 -18.32 7.91
CA PRO A 135 -6.95 -18.91 6.60
C PRO A 135 -8.16 -19.85 6.55
N TYR A 136 -8.55 -20.43 7.70
CA TYR A 136 -9.54 -21.50 7.77
C TYR A 136 -10.93 -21.03 8.23
N GLN A 137 -11.11 -19.75 8.55
CA GLN A 137 -12.38 -19.18 9.01
C GLN A 137 -12.82 -18.00 8.12
N GLY A 138 -12.68 -18.16 6.81
CA GLY A 138 -13.09 -17.14 5.82
C GLY A 138 -12.04 -16.07 5.55
N GLY A 139 -10.79 -16.26 5.99
CA GLY A 139 -9.71 -15.36 5.64
C GLY A 139 -9.11 -15.61 4.26
N TYR A 140 -9.16 -16.86 3.77
CA TYR A 140 -8.68 -17.26 2.45
C TYR A 140 -9.66 -18.25 1.81
N TYR A 141 -9.91 -18.07 0.51
CA TYR A 141 -10.87 -18.88 -0.25
C TYR A 141 -10.12 -19.70 -1.30
N PRO A 142 -10.21 -21.05 -1.26
CA PRO A 142 -9.47 -21.91 -2.17
C PRO A 142 -9.97 -21.80 -3.61
N VAL A 143 -9.05 -21.88 -4.57
CA VAL A 143 -9.39 -21.93 -6.00
C VAL A 143 -10.14 -23.21 -6.38
N GLY A 144 -11.08 -23.09 -7.32
CA GLY A 144 -11.92 -24.19 -7.79
C GLY A 144 -13.20 -24.40 -6.97
N LEU A 145 -13.43 -23.60 -5.93
CA LEU A 145 -14.71 -23.48 -5.25
C LEU A 145 -15.21 -22.04 -5.38
N THR A 146 -16.52 -21.88 -5.54
CA THR A 146 -17.17 -20.56 -5.43
C THR A 146 -17.12 -20.05 -3.99
N PHE A 147 -17.45 -18.76 -3.82
CA PHE A 147 -17.52 -18.15 -2.49
C PHE A 147 -18.57 -18.84 -1.60
N GLU A 148 -19.73 -19.15 -2.15
CA GLU A 148 -20.83 -19.84 -1.48
C GLU A 148 -20.44 -21.28 -1.11
N GLU A 149 -19.89 -22.05 -2.05
CA GLU A 149 -19.44 -23.42 -1.80
C GLU A 149 -18.34 -23.46 -0.75
N SER A 150 -17.40 -22.51 -0.78
CA SER A 150 -16.35 -22.38 0.24
C SER A 150 -16.93 -22.13 1.62
N ASN A 151 -17.93 -21.23 1.73
CA ASN A 151 -18.59 -20.94 3.00
C ASN A 151 -19.39 -22.14 3.53
N GLN A 152 -19.98 -22.96 2.64
CA GLN A 152 -20.68 -24.18 3.01
C GLN A 152 -19.69 -25.27 3.47
N LEU A 153 -18.64 -25.52 2.69
CA LEU A 153 -17.62 -26.52 3.00
C LEU A 153 -16.89 -26.21 4.32
N MET A 154 -16.63 -24.92 4.60
CA MET A 154 -16.02 -24.48 5.86
C MET A 154 -16.87 -24.83 7.09
N LYS A 155 -18.21 -24.90 6.95
CA LYS A 155 -19.12 -25.31 8.03
C LYS A 155 -19.27 -26.83 8.10
N ASP A 156 -19.49 -27.46 6.95
CA ASP A 156 -19.87 -28.88 6.88
C ASP A 156 -18.66 -29.81 7.03
N ASN A 157 -17.53 -29.46 6.42
CA ASN A 157 -16.30 -30.26 6.47
C ASN A 157 -15.04 -29.36 6.58
N PRO A 158 -14.76 -28.82 7.77
CA PRO A 158 -13.62 -27.93 7.99
C PRO A 158 -12.25 -28.56 7.67
N ASN A 159 -12.14 -29.89 7.79
CA ASN A 159 -10.89 -30.60 7.48
C ASN A 159 -10.63 -30.64 5.97
N GLU A 160 -11.66 -30.89 5.17
CA GLU A 160 -11.55 -30.83 3.71
C GLU A 160 -11.31 -29.40 3.23
N PHE A 161 -11.95 -28.41 3.85
CA PHE A 161 -11.67 -27.00 3.56
C PHE A 161 -10.19 -26.64 3.76
N LYS A 162 -9.57 -27.08 4.87
CA LYS A 162 -8.14 -26.88 5.13
C LYS A 162 -7.25 -27.51 4.05
N LEU A 163 -7.59 -28.72 3.57
CA LEU A 163 -6.87 -29.38 2.50
C LEU A 163 -6.96 -28.57 1.20
N LYS A 164 -8.16 -28.08 0.85
CA LYS A 164 -8.37 -27.24 -0.34
C LYS A 164 -7.61 -25.91 -0.25
N VAL A 165 -7.57 -25.27 0.93
CA VAL A 165 -6.76 -24.06 1.16
C VAL A 165 -5.28 -24.35 0.93
N SER A 166 -4.76 -25.46 1.46
CA SER A 166 -3.37 -25.88 1.26
C SER A 166 -3.03 -26.15 -0.22
N GLU A 167 -3.91 -26.84 -0.94
CA GLU A 167 -3.79 -27.07 -2.39
C GLU A 167 -3.76 -25.75 -3.18
N SER A 168 -4.64 -24.82 -2.83
CA SER A 168 -4.73 -23.49 -3.45
C SER A 168 -3.46 -22.66 -3.22
N LEU A 169 -2.92 -22.65 -2.00
CA LEU A 169 -1.69 -21.93 -1.68
C LEU A 169 -0.48 -22.44 -2.48
N LYS A 170 -0.37 -23.78 -2.67
CA LYS A 170 0.68 -24.36 -3.51
C LYS A 170 0.57 -23.88 -4.96
N ARG A 171 -0.64 -23.86 -5.52
CA ARG A 171 -0.90 -23.36 -6.87
C ARG A 171 -0.56 -21.87 -6.99
N GLN A 172 -0.99 -21.07 -6.01
CA GLN A 172 -0.68 -19.64 -5.95
C GLN A 172 0.83 -19.38 -5.98
N VAL A 173 1.59 -20.04 -5.11
CA VAL A 173 3.06 -19.90 -5.05
C VAL A 173 3.70 -20.36 -6.34
N ASN A 174 3.27 -21.48 -6.93
CA ASN A 174 3.84 -21.96 -8.19
C ASN A 174 3.65 -20.94 -9.33
N ALA A 175 2.49 -20.29 -9.40
CA ALA A 175 2.23 -19.24 -10.39
C ALA A 175 3.07 -17.98 -10.12
N ILE A 176 3.20 -17.56 -8.85
CA ILE A 176 4.06 -16.45 -8.44
C ILE A 176 5.53 -16.74 -8.81
N ASN A 177 6.04 -17.93 -8.50
CA ASN A 177 7.42 -18.34 -8.82
C ASN A 177 7.69 -18.20 -10.32
N LYS A 178 6.78 -18.69 -11.19
CA LYS A 178 6.90 -18.55 -12.65
C LYS A 178 6.95 -17.09 -13.11
N LEU A 179 6.15 -16.22 -12.50
CA LEU A 179 6.14 -14.80 -12.84
C LEU A 179 7.38 -14.06 -12.34
N VAL A 180 7.89 -14.45 -11.18
CA VAL A 180 9.16 -13.93 -10.66
C VAL A 180 10.34 -14.35 -11.53
N GLU A 181 10.35 -15.58 -12.05
CA GLU A 181 11.33 -16.03 -13.04
C GLU A 181 11.28 -15.20 -14.34
N LYS A 182 10.08 -14.71 -14.71
CA LYS A 182 9.89 -13.78 -15.83
C LYS A 182 10.27 -12.32 -15.51
N GLY A 183 10.59 -12.00 -14.26
CA GLY A 183 11.06 -10.68 -13.82
C GLY A 183 10.13 -9.92 -12.88
N MET A 184 8.96 -10.46 -12.52
CA MET A 184 8.08 -9.85 -11.51
C MET A 184 8.78 -9.74 -10.16
N LYS A 185 8.48 -8.68 -9.40
CA LYS A 185 8.87 -8.58 -7.99
C LYS A 185 7.67 -8.88 -7.10
N PHE A 186 7.79 -9.91 -6.27
CA PHE A 186 6.77 -10.28 -5.30
C PHE A 186 7.22 -9.94 -3.87
N TRP A 187 6.29 -9.48 -3.03
CA TRP A 187 6.51 -9.31 -1.60
C TRP A 187 5.29 -9.73 -0.78
N ASP A 188 5.52 -10.10 0.48
CA ASP A 188 4.47 -10.39 1.46
C ASP A 188 4.02 -9.12 2.18
N TYR A 189 2.71 -8.87 2.26
CA TYR A 189 2.15 -7.66 2.84
C TYR A 189 1.94 -7.72 4.37
N GLY A 190 2.57 -8.68 5.05
CA GLY A 190 2.39 -8.90 6.49
C GLY A 190 1.06 -9.56 6.85
N ASN A 191 0.48 -10.34 5.93
CA ASN A 191 -0.78 -11.05 6.13
C ASN A 191 -0.60 -12.55 6.48
N CYS A 192 0.64 -12.97 6.74
CA CYS A 192 1.05 -14.37 6.97
C CYS A 192 1.04 -15.26 5.71
N PHE A 193 1.09 -14.69 4.50
CA PHE A 193 1.08 -15.47 3.26
C PHE A 193 2.25 -16.45 3.18
N LEU A 194 3.49 -15.97 3.36
CA LEU A 194 4.67 -16.85 3.26
C LEU A 194 4.66 -17.98 4.30
N TYR A 195 4.19 -17.66 5.50
CA TYR A 195 4.12 -18.62 6.60
C TYR A 195 3.09 -19.73 6.35
N GLU A 196 1.86 -19.38 5.97
CA GLU A 196 0.83 -20.38 5.68
C GLU A 196 1.13 -21.15 4.38
N ALA A 197 1.75 -20.51 3.39
CA ALA A 197 2.25 -21.20 2.19
C ALA A 197 3.34 -22.24 2.52
N ASN A 198 4.28 -21.91 3.42
CA ASN A 198 5.29 -22.86 3.89
C ASN A 198 4.65 -24.03 4.65
N ARG A 199 3.68 -23.76 5.54
CA ARG A 199 2.94 -24.81 6.25
C ARG A 199 2.14 -25.72 5.32
N ALA A 200 1.62 -25.16 4.23
CA ALA A 200 0.98 -25.95 3.17
C ALA A 200 1.99 -26.86 2.45
N GLY A 201 3.28 -26.55 2.49
CA GLY A 201 4.34 -27.25 1.74
C GLY A 201 4.49 -26.70 0.32
N ALA A 202 4.25 -25.40 0.12
CA ALA A 202 4.53 -24.71 -1.13
C ALA A 202 6.03 -24.39 -1.28
N ASP A 203 6.50 -24.24 -2.51
CA ASP A 203 7.90 -23.96 -2.84
C ASP A 203 8.28 -22.48 -2.60
N ILE A 204 8.27 -22.08 -1.32
CA ILE A 204 8.41 -20.70 -0.85
C ILE A 204 9.70 -20.44 -0.06
N CYS A 205 10.52 -21.48 0.17
CA CYS A 205 11.78 -21.42 0.91
C CYS A 205 12.98 -21.67 -0.01
N ASN A 206 14.09 -20.98 0.27
CA ASN A 206 15.40 -21.24 -0.32
C ASN A 206 16.07 -22.46 0.33
N GLN A 207 17.20 -22.89 -0.23
CA GLN A 207 18.00 -24.00 0.31
C GLN A 207 18.45 -23.76 1.76
N ASP A 208 18.65 -22.50 2.14
CA ASP A 208 19.06 -22.10 3.49
C ASP A 208 17.90 -22.04 4.51
N GLY A 209 16.66 -22.39 4.10
CA GLY A 209 15.47 -22.38 4.96
C GLY A 209 14.78 -21.02 5.11
N ASN A 210 15.36 -19.93 4.58
CA ASN A 210 14.73 -18.61 4.52
C ASN A 210 13.68 -18.53 3.41
N PHE A 211 12.70 -17.62 3.53
CA PHE A 211 11.73 -17.40 2.47
C PHE A 211 12.36 -16.82 1.19
N LYS A 212 11.81 -17.20 0.04
CA LYS A 212 12.22 -16.70 -1.28
C LYS A 212 11.90 -15.23 -1.50
N TYR A 213 10.84 -14.74 -0.84
CA TYR A 213 10.31 -13.39 -1.03
C TYR A 213 10.45 -12.57 0.24
N PRO A 214 10.74 -11.27 0.11
CA PRO A 214 10.80 -10.37 1.25
C PRO A 214 9.41 -10.16 1.85
N SER A 215 9.37 -9.96 3.17
CA SER A 215 8.21 -9.36 3.82
C SER A 215 8.34 -7.84 3.77
N TYR A 216 7.28 -7.15 3.39
CA TYR A 216 7.16 -5.68 3.39
C TYR A 216 7.67 -5.07 4.71
N VAL A 217 7.34 -5.70 5.83
CA VAL A 217 7.72 -5.20 7.15
C VAL A 217 9.23 -5.28 7.36
N GLN A 218 9.86 -6.38 6.97
CA GLN A 218 11.28 -6.61 7.18
C GLN A 218 12.15 -5.86 6.16
N ASP A 219 11.71 -5.77 4.91
CA ASP A 219 12.53 -5.29 3.80
C ASP A 219 12.36 -3.79 3.52
N ILE A 220 11.16 -3.24 3.74
CA ILE A 220 10.86 -1.83 3.47
C ILE A 220 10.62 -1.08 4.78
N MET A 221 9.68 -1.56 5.59
CA MET A 221 9.24 -0.78 6.75
C MET A 221 10.24 -0.74 7.89
N GLY A 222 11.08 -1.77 8.05
CA GLY A 222 12.12 -1.80 9.07
C GLY A 222 13.05 -0.59 8.97
N ASP A 223 13.47 -0.23 7.76
CA ASP A 223 14.29 0.95 7.48
C ASP A 223 13.52 2.25 7.78
N ILE A 224 12.26 2.34 7.34
CA ILE A 224 11.40 3.51 7.58
C ILE A 224 11.16 3.74 9.08
N PHE A 225 10.85 2.68 9.83
CA PHE A 225 10.67 2.74 11.28
C PHE A 225 11.97 3.03 12.02
N SER A 226 13.11 2.57 11.51
CA SER A 226 14.42 2.88 12.08
C SER A 226 14.76 4.37 11.94
N LEU A 227 14.22 5.05 10.93
CA LEU A 227 14.29 6.51 10.78
C LEU A 227 13.27 7.25 11.67
N GLY A 228 12.44 6.53 12.42
CA GLY A 228 11.38 7.08 13.28
C GLY A 228 10.07 7.37 12.55
N PHE A 229 10.02 7.22 11.22
CA PHE A 229 8.80 7.44 10.44
C PHE A 229 7.78 6.37 10.73
N GLY A 230 6.57 6.79 11.08
CA GLY A 230 5.48 5.87 11.37
C GLY A 230 4.14 6.58 11.28
N PRO A 231 3.03 5.82 11.34
CA PRO A 231 1.70 6.36 11.15
C PRO A 231 1.36 7.37 12.25
N PHE A 232 1.26 8.63 11.85
CA PHE A 232 0.78 9.74 12.63
C PHE A 232 -0.63 10.10 12.19
N ARG A 233 -1.57 10.05 13.12
CA ARG A 233 -3.00 10.22 12.88
C ARG A 233 -3.54 11.33 13.75
N TRP A 234 -4.57 12.01 13.25
CA TRP A 234 -5.33 12.92 14.08
C TRP A 234 -6.81 12.92 13.71
N VAL A 235 -7.62 13.35 14.67
CA VAL A 235 -9.07 13.52 14.52
C VAL A 235 -9.47 14.92 15.01
N CYS A 236 -10.16 15.68 14.17
CA CYS A 236 -10.76 16.96 14.54
C CYS A 236 -12.04 16.70 15.35
N LEU A 237 -12.00 16.97 16.66
CA LEU A 237 -13.13 16.69 17.57
C LEU A 237 -14.32 17.63 17.37
N SER A 238 -14.13 18.73 16.63
CA SER A 238 -15.23 19.57 16.15
C SER A 238 -16.15 18.87 15.14
N GLY A 239 -15.66 17.82 14.47
CA GLY A 239 -16.37 17.18 13.35
C GLY A 239 -16.49 18.04 12.10
N ASN A 240 -15.83 19.21 12.06
CA ASN A 240 -15.91 20.16 10.95
C ASN A 240 -14.88 19.83 9.87
N GLU A 241 -15.32 19.69 8.62
CA GLU A 241 -14.45 19.45 7.46
C GLU A 241 -13.43 20.58 7.25
N LYS A 242 -13.79 21.83 7.57
CA LYS A 242 -12.87 22.98 7.46
C LYS A 242 -11.69 22.88 8.42
N ASP A 243 -11.90 22.30 9.60
CA ASP A 243 -10.79 22.07 10.54
C ASP A 243 -9.83 21.03 9.96
N LEU A 244 -10.36 19.99 9.28
CA LEU A 244 -9.53 19.00 8.61
C LEU A 244 -8.72 19.61 7.45
N GLU A 245 -9.36 20.42 6.60
CA GLU A 245 -8.68 21.17 5.54
C GLU A 245 -7.54 22.04 6.09
N GLU A 246 -7.79 22.72 7.21
CA GLU A 246 -6.77 23.58 7.83
C GLU A 246 -5.63 22.74 8.43
N THR A 247 -5.94 21.60 9.06
CA THR A 247 -4.89 20.68 9.53
C THR A 247 -4.05 20.10 8.38
N ASP A 248 -4.66 19.78 7.24
CA ASP A 248 -3.94 19.28 6.07
C ASP A 248 -2.96 20.34 5.53
N LYS A 249 -3.39 21.62 5.45
CA LYS A 249 -2.52 22.74 5.05
C LYS A 249 -1.37 22.94 6.02
N ILE A 250 -1.64 22.93 7.32
CA ILE A 250 -0.62 23.10 8.36
C ILE A 250 0.40 21.96 8.29
N ALA A 251 -0.05 20.71 8.20
CA ALA A 251 0.82 19.55 8.09
C ALA A 251 1.70 19.63 6.82
N ALA A 252 1.12 20.01 5.68
CA ALA A 252 1.88 20.22 4.44
C ALA A 252 2.97 21.30 4.59
N GLN A 253 2.64 22.44 5.20
CA GLN A 253 3.60 23.54 5.44
C GLN A 253 4.73 23.12 6.38
N VAL A 254 4.42 22.36 7.43
CA VAL A 254 5.43 21.85 8.36
C VAL A 254 6.38 20.89 7.65
N ILE A 255 5.85 19.94 6.88
CA ILE A 255 6.65 18.98 6.09
C ILE A 255 7.54 19.72 5.08
N GLU A 256 6.97 20.69 4.34
CA GLU A 256 7.73 21.47 3.34
C GLU A 256 8.90 22.22 3.98
N ARG A 257 8.70 22.77 5.18
CA ARG A 257 9.76 23.43 5.95
C ARG A 257 10.82 22.44 6.43
N LEU A 258 10.42 21.26 6.92
CA LEU A 258 11.36 20.22 7.36
C LEU A 258 12.21 19.70 6.21
N MET A 259 11.62 19.53 5.02
CA MET A 259 12.35 19.14 3.81
C MET A 259 13.44 20.13 3.38
N LYS A 260 13.31 21.42 3.75
CA LYS A 260 14.30 22.47 3.46
C LYS A 260 15.46 22.48 4.46
N ASN A 261 15.41 21.68 5.53
CA ASN A 261 16.48 21.60 6.51
C ASN A 261 17.72 20.92 5.90
N PRO A 262 18.88 21.59 5.80
CA PRO A 262 20.09 21.02 5.20
C PRO A 262 20.67 19.85 5.99
N SER A 263 20.30 19.69 7.27
CA SER A 263 20.74 18.58 8.12
C SER A 263 19.89 17.32 7.94
N LEU A 264 18.83 17.37 7.15
CA LEU A 264 17.94 16.24 6.92
C LEU A 264 18.63 15.20 6.02
N GLY A 265 18.76 13.98 6.52
CA GLY A 265 19.34 12.87 5.74
C GLY A 265 18.50 12.55 4.50
N GLU A 266 19.16 12.11 3.42
CA GLU A 266 18.53 11.81 2.12
C GLU A 266 17.36 10.83 2.24
N LYS A 267 17.50 9.76 3.04
CA LYS A 267 16.43 8.78 3.27
C LYS A 267 15.20 9.42 3.92
N SER A 268 15.39 10.26 4.94
CA SER A 268 14.29 10.97 5.60
C SER A 268 13.65 12.02 4.69
N HIS A 269 14.44 12.66 3.82
CA HIS A 269 13.93 13.60 2.82
C HIS A 269 12.95 12.91 1.85
N LEU A 270 13.28 11.72 1.36
CA LEU A 270 12.38 10.94 0.51
C LEU A 270 11.07 10.59 1.23
N GLN A 271 11.14 10.16 2.51
CA GLN A 271 9.94 9.87 3.29
C GLN A 271 9.06 11.11 3.47
N TYR A 272 9.65 12.28 3.76
CA TYR A 272 8.87 13.52 3.82
C TYR A 272 8.27 13.91 2.47
N GLN A 273 8.99 13.72 1.37
CA GLN A 273 8.49 13.99 0.03
C GLN A 273 7.25 13.15 -0.31
N ASP A 274 7.28 11.85 0.01
CA ASP A 274 6.14 10.94 -0.20
C ASP A 274 4.93 11.40 0.62
N ASN A 275 5.15 11.76 1.89
CA ASN A 275 4.09 12.21 2.79
C ASN A 275 3.56 13.61 2.44
N TYR A 276 4.40 14.48 1.87
CA TYR A 276 3.98 15.77 1.31
C TYR A 276 3.07 15.57 0.10
N LYS A 277 3.46 14.71 -0.84
CA LYS A 277 2.64 14.38 -2.01
C LYS A 277 1.28 13.80 -1.58
N TRP A 278 1.29 12.92 -0.58
CA TRP A 278 0.07 12.36 0.00
C TRP A 278 -0.83 13.43 0.61
N ILE A 279 -0.33 14.25 1.54
CA ILE A 279 -1.18 15.17 2.31
C ILE A 279 -1.82 16.25 1.42
N VAL A 280 -1.10 16.71 0.39
CA VAL A 280 -1.62 17.68 -0.58
C VAL A 280 -2.78 17.10 -1.42
N GLN A 281 -2.76 15.79 -1.70
CA GLN A 281 -3.78 15.12 -2.50
C GLN A 281 -4.88 14.47 -1.65
N ALA A 282 -4.73 14.42 -0.33
CA ALA A 282 -5.55 13.57 0.55
C ALA A 282 -7.04 13.99 0.57
N MET A 283 -7.33 15.30 0.44
CA MET A 283 -8.70 15.82 0.34
C MET A 283 -9.37 15.47 -0.99
N GLU A 284 -8.64 15.62 -2.11
CA GLU A 284 -9.16 15.35 -3.46
C GLU A 284 -9.61 13.88 -3.60
N ASN A 285 -8.99 12.99 -2.84
CA ASN A 285 -9.31 11.57 -2.83
C ASN A 285 -10.56 11.20 -2.03
N LYS A 286 -11.16 12.12 -1.26
CA LYS A 286 -12.43 11.96 -0.51
C LYS A 286 -12.48 10.69 0.35
N LEU A 287 -11.42 10.44 1.12
CA LEU A 287 -11.25 9.20 1.89
C LEU A 287 -11.89 9.24 3.29
N VAL A 288 -12.42 10.39 3.70
CA VAL A 288 -12.99 10.59 5.04
C VAL A 288 -14.32 9.84 5.15
N VAL A 289 -14.43 8.95 6.14
CA VAL A 289 -15.67 8.24 6.49
C VAL A 289 -15.88 8.35 8.00
N GLY A 290 -17.01 8.95 8.41
CA GLY A 290 -17.32 9.18 9.82
C GLY A 290 -16.61 10.42 10.36
N SER A 291 -15.68 10.24 11.31
CA SER A 291 -14.96 11.34 11.96
C SER A 291 -14.00 12.03 11.00
N GLN A 292 -13.85 13.36 11.14
CA GLN A 292 -12.90 14.16 10.37
C GLN A 292 -11.47 13.83 10.81
N ALA A 293 -10.83 12.93 10.07
CA ALA A 293 -9.56 12.34 10.44
C ALA A 293 -8.60 12.24 9.26
N ARG A 294 -7.30 12.33 9.56
CA ARG A 294 -6.22 12.19 8.59
C ARG A 294 -5.10 11.34 9.17
N ILE A 295 -4.32 10.77 8.28
CA ILE A 295 -3.10 10.02 8.56
C ILE A 295 -2.00 10.51 7.64
N LEU A 296 -0.75 10.50 8.10
CA LEU A 296 0.47 10.53 7.28
C LEU A 296 1.59 9.84 8.06
N TYR A 297 2.74 9.62 7.45
CA TYR A 297 3.94 9.17 8.14
C TYR A 297 4.85 10.35 8.47
N SER A 298 5.36 10.35 9.70
CA SER A 298 6.32 11.35 10.16
C SER A 298 7.25 10.77 11.22
N ASP A 299 8.49 11.26 11.25
CA ASP A 299 9.43 10.98 12.34
C ASP A 299 9.10 11.78 13.61
N ILE A 300 9.93 11.63 14.64
CA ILE A 300 9.75 12.28 15.95
C ILE A 300 9.71 13.81 15.82
N GLU A 301 10.63 14.41 15.07
CA GLU A 301 10.69 15.87 14.90
C GLU A 301 9.44 16.39 14.19
N GLY A 302 9.04 15.74 13.10
CA GLY A 302 7.85 16.14 12.36
C GLY A 302 6.56 15.96 13.14
N ARG A 303 6.44 14.89 13.96
CA ARG A 303 5.27 14.70 14.84
C ARG A 303 5.15 15.85 15.84
N VAL A 304 6.25 16.23 16.48
CA VAL A 304 6.29 17.34 17.45
C VAL A 304 5.95 18.66 16.78
N GLU A 305 6.58 18.98 15.65
CA GLU A 305 6.35 20.22 14.93
C GLU A 305 4.91 20.35 14.42
N ILE A 306 4.31 19.28 13.90
CA ILE A 306 2.91 19.29 13.46
C ILE A 306 1.98 19.46 14.67
N ALA A 307 2.21 18.73 15.77
CA ALA A 307 1.39 18.85 16.97
C ALA A 307 1.43 20.27 17.56
N LEU A 308 2.62 20.88 17.62
CA LEU A 308 2.78 22.27 18.07
C LEU A 308 2.07 23.25 17.13
N ALA A 309 2.15 23.04 15.82
CA ALA A 309 1.47 23.89 14.83
C ALA A 309 -0.05 23.79 14.93
N PHE A 310 -0.61 22.59 15.14
CA PHE A 310 -2.03 22.40 15.41
C PHE A 310 -2.46 23.12 16.69
N ASN A 311 -1.73 22.95 17.79
CA ASN A 311 -2.05 23.59 19.06
C ASN A 311 -2.00 25.13 18.96
N LYS A 312 -1.05 25.67 18.17
CA LYS A 312 -0.99 27.10 17.86
C LYS A 312 -2.23 27.55 17.05
N ALA A 313 -2.64 26.80 16.03
CA ALA A 313 -3.79 27.12 15.20
C ALA A 313 -5.11 27.08 15.98
N ILE A 314 -5.27 26.14 16.93
CA ILE A 314 -6.42 26.11 17.86
C ILE A 314 -6.44 27.37 18.72
N ARG A 315 -5.29 27.75 19.30
CA ARG A 315 -5.17 28.96 20.15
C ARG A 315 -5.45 30.26 19.40
N GLU A 316 -5.07 30.32 18.12
CA GLU A 316 -5.33 31.44 17.22
C GLU A 316 -6.77 31.45 16.67
N GLY A 317 -7.58 30.42 16.97
CA GLY A 317 -8.96 30.30 16.49
C GLY A 317 -9.08 29.93 15.00
N LYS A 318 -8.00 29.48 14.35
CA LYS A 318 -8.02 28.98 12.96
C LYS A 318 -8.66 27.60 12.86
N ILE A 319 -8.51 26.79 13.90
CA ILE A 319 -9.14 25.48 14.06
C ILE A 319 -10.17 25.61 15.18
N SER A 320 -11.41 25.24 14.89
CA SER A 320 -12.56 25.52 15.74
C SER A 320 -12.70 24.61 16.96
N GLY A 321 -12.04 23.44 16.97
CA GLY A 321 -12.07 22.52 18.11
C GLY A 321 -10.76 21.78 18.36
N SER A 322 -10.75 20.98 19.43
CA SER A 322 -9.58 20.17 19.81
C SER A 322 -9.25 19.13 18.74
N ILE A 323 -7.99 18.73 18.71
CA ILE A 323 -7.50 17.66 17.86
C ILE A 323 -6.98 16.52 18.75
N ALA A 324 -7.53 15.33 18.56
CA ALA A 324 -7.00 14.11 19.18
C ALA A 324 -5.86 13.56 18.31
N LEU A 325 -4.67 13.40 18.88
CA LEU A 325 -3.53 12.80 18.19
C LEU A 325 -3.44 11.31 18.54
N ASN A 326 -3.06 10.49 17.56
CA ASN A 326 -2.83 9.06 17.76
C ASN A 326 -1.62 8.62 16.90
N PHE A 327 -0.80 7.76 17.46
CA PHE A 327 0.35 7.15 16.79
C PHE A 327 0.23 5.63 16.95
N LEU A 328 0.33 4.87 15.86
CA LEU A 328 0.44 3.41 16.02
C LEU A 328 1.85 3.12 16.55
N THR A 329 1.95 2.51 17.72
CA THR A 329 3.20 1.94 18.23
C THR A 329 3.56 0.74 17.37
N VAL A 330 4.51 0.94 16.45
CA VAL A 330 5.24 -0.18 15.85
C VAL A 330 6.48 -0.36 16.73
N PRO A 331 6.72 -1.56 17.28
CA PRO A 331 7.74 -1.75 18.30
C PRO A 331 9.12 -1.41 17.75
N ASN A 332 9.63 -0.25 18.13
CA ASN A 332 11.05 0.04 18.10
C ASN A 332 11.54 -0.23 19.54
N PRO A 333 12.53 -1.11 19.76
CA PRO A 333 13.05 -1.39 21.10
C PRO A 333 13.62 -0.15 21.82
N ASN A 334 13.78 0.98 21.11
CA ASN A 334 14.23 2.27 21.65
C ASN A 334 13.15 3.37 21.70
N SER A 335 11.88 3.10 21.35
CA SER A 335 10.82 4.12 21.39
C SER A 335 10.19 4.24 22.78
N ILE A 336 10.31 5.42 23.38
CA ILE A 336 9.54 5.83 24.57
C ILE A 336 8.08 6.04 24.13
N ASN A 337 7.13 5.41 24.85
CA ASN A 337 5.70 5.61 24.66
C ASN A 337 5.32 7.05 25.02
N PHE A 338 4.61 7.74 24.12
CA PHE A 338 3.96 9.02 24.42
C PHE A 338 2.51 8.96 23.92
N GLU A 339 1.56 8.74 24.82
CA GLU A 339 0.16 9.11 24.59
C GLU A 339 0.02 10.60 24.97
N ILE A 340 -0.39 11.44 24.02
CA ILE A 340 -0.64 12.86 24.28
C ILE A 340 -2.13 13.14 24.04
N LEU A 341 -2.89 13.16 25.13
CA LEU A 341 -4.26 13.66 25.18
C LEU A 341 -4.23 15.16 25.46
N PHE A 342 -4.69 15.99 24.53
CA PHE A 342 -4.83 17.43 24.73
C PHE A 342 -6.26 17.79 25.16
N GLU A 343 -6.43 18.12 26.43
CA GLU A 343 -7.69 18.64 26.98
C GLU A 343 -7.68 20.19 26.97
N PHE A 344 -8.83 20.80 26.67
CA PHE A 344 -9.04 22.25 26.75
C PHE A 344 -8.95 22.70 28.21
N ASN A 345 -7.74 23.02 28.69
CA ASN A 345 -7.43 24.01 29.73
C ASN A 345 -5.97 23.89 30.17
N ASN A 346 -5.07 24.58 29.47
CA ASN A 346 -3.73 25.00 29.93
C ASN A 346 -2.82 23.97 30.63
N THR A 347 -3.02 22.67 30.45
CA THR A 347 -2.17 21.65 31.07
C THR A 347 -1.68 20.67 30.02
N LEU A 348 -0.37 20.63 29.82
CA LEU A 348 0.31 19.63 29.01
C LEU A 348 0.38 18.35 29.87
N LEU A 349 -0.50 17.37 29.61
CA LEU A 349 -0.38 16.05 30.21
C LEU A 349 0.52 15.19 29.30
N ILE A 350 1.80 15.12 29.65
CA ILE A 350 2.69 14.05 29.21
C ILE A 350 2.54 12.96 30.28
N ASP A 351 1.79 11.91 30.00
CA ASP A 351 1.80 10.73 30.86
C ASP A 351 2.92 9.80 30.37
N SER A 352 3.95 9.62 31.20
CA SER A 352 5.13 8.80 30.89
C SER A 352 5.06 7.41 31.54
N ASN A 353 3.88 6.94 31.95
CA ASN A 353 3.75 5.67 32.66
C ASN A 353 2.73 4.72 32.00
N VAL A 354 3.11 4.09 30.88
CA VAL A 354 2.70 2.71 30.52
C VAL A 354 3.81 2.01 29.75
#